data_AF-A0A8C7WLS8-F1
#
_entry.id   AF-A0A8C7WLS8-F1
#
_cell.length_a   1.000
_cell.length_b   1.000
_cell.length_c   1.000
_cell.angle_alpha   90.00
_cell.angle_beta   90.00
_cell.angle_gamma   90.00
#
_symmetry.space_group_name_H-M   'P 1'
#
loop_
_entity.id
_entity.type
_entity.pdbx_description
1 polymer ?
#
loop_
_entity_poly.entity_id
_entity_poly.type
_entity_poly.pdbx_seq_one_letter_code
_entity_poly.pdbx_strand_id
1 'polypeptide(L)'
;RMQEYDIIVLGTGLKECVLSGLMSLSGKKVLHIDKNPYYGGESASISPLEELYRRFKVHGPPKSMGLGKEWNVDLIPKFFLASGELVKILLHTEVTRYMDFKVVEGSYVYKAGKLHKVPATEEDAQTSDLMGMFDKRRFRKLLNFVLNFESRNPRTHQDVDPEKTTTRELFSRFDLGQDVIDFTGHAIALHCNESYLDQPCLDTINRIKLYCESLSRHSFSPYLYPLYGQGELPQGFARLSAEYGGAFLMNRTIDEIVMENGKVKAVKSEGKEFHCKQLICDPSYVPNRVRKIGRVIRVICLLNHPVKNTHDASSCQIILPQSQFNRKSDIYISVVSYGHSVASDGLYIATVSTTAETITPEKEVQPGLELLEPILQKFVTVNNLLVPNEDGRKSQIFVSRSYDGANHFETDCEDIKDLYHRLTGAQLCFLNLLKATLTQLSGENECV
;
A
#
# COMPACT_ATOMS: atom_id res chain seq x y z
N ARG A 1 -20.69 28.30 -21.64
CA ARG A 1 -20.83 28.07 -20.17
C ARG A 1 -19.51 27.54 -19.67
N MET A 2 -18.96 28.13 -18.61
CA MET A 2 -17.71 27.68 -18.00
C MET A 2 -17.93 26.29 -17.39
N GLN A 3 -17.04 25.34 -17.66
CA GLN A 3 -17.23 23.95 -17.22
C GLN A 3 -16.88 23.86 -15.73
N GLU A 4 -17.90 23.83 -14.89
CA GLU A 4 -17.75 23.60 -13.44
C GLU A 4 -17.72 22.10 -13.15
N TYR A 5 -16.82 21.70 -12.24
CA TYR A 5 -16.67 20.35 -11.72
C TYR A 5 -17.03 20.34 -10.24
N ASP A 6 -17.52 19.22 -9.72
CA ASP A 6 -17.69 19.10 -8.28
C ASP A 6 -16.32 18.97 -7.61
N ILE A 7 -15.44 18.17 -8.21
CA ILE A 7 -14.13 17.83 -7.67
C ILE A 7 -13.07 17.89 -8.78
N ILE A 8 -11.95 18.57 -8.50
CA ILE A 8 -10.73 18.41 -9.28
C ILE A 8 -9.76 17.52 -8.49
N VAL A 9 -9.07 16.61 -9.18
CA VAL A 9 -8.04 15.74 -8.62
C VAL A 9 -6.72 16.02 -9.33
N LEU A 10 -5.64 16.26 -8.58
CA LEU A 10 -4.30 16.52 -9.12
C LEU A 10 -3.33 15.40 -8.72
N GLY A 11 -2.75 14.76 -9.72
CA GLY A 11 -1.87 13.60 -9.55
C GLY A 11 -2.61 12.28 -9.66
N THR A 12 -2.00 11.31 -10.33
CA THR A 12 -2.58 9.98 -10.62
C THR A 12 -1.95 8.88 -9.78
N GLY A 13 -1.53 9.21 -8.55
CA GLY A 13 -1.20 8.21 -7.55
C GLY A 13 -2.40 7.32 -7.24
N LEU A 14 -2.15 6.14 -6.67
CA LEU A 14 -3.21 5.19 -6.32
C LEU A 14 -4.32 5.83 -5.47
N LYS A 15 -3.95 6.61 -4.46
CA LYS A 15 -4.90 7.23 -3.51
C LYS A 15 -5.84 8.19 -4.23
N GLU A 16 -5.28 9.08 -5.06
CA GLU A 16 -6.03 10.02 -5.87
C GLU A 16 -6.95 9.31 -6.88
N CYS A 17 -6.46 8.26 -7.54
CA CYS A 17 -7.22 7.46 -8.48
C CYS A 17 -8.40 6.72 -7.82
N VAL A 18 -8.18 6.11 -6.66
CA VAL A 18 -9.25 5.44 -5.90
C VAL A 18 -10.33 6.45 -5.49
N LEU A 19 -9.95 7.60 -4.96
CA LEU A 19 -10.90 8.65 -4.58
C LEU A 19 -11.62 9.22 -5.78
N SER A 20 -10.93 9.46 -6.90
CA SER A 20 -11.53 9.89 -8.17
C SER A 20 -12.62 8.92 -8.64
N GLY A 21 -12.33 7.61 -8.61
CA GLY A 21 -13.30 6.56 -8.94
C GLY A 21 -14.50 6.53 -8.00
N LEU A 22 -14.26 6.55 -6.68
CA LEU A 22 -15.34 6.58 -5.67
C LEU A 22 -16.23 7.82 -5.81
N MET A 23 -15.65 8.98 -6.09
CA MET A 23 -16.41 10.22 -6.30
C MET A 23 -17.23 10.15 -7.58
N SER A 24 -16.66 9.62 -8.67
CA SER A 24 -17.36 9.43 -9.95
C SER A 24 -18.56 8.48 -9.77
N LEU A 25 -18.39 7.36 -9.06
CA LEU A 25 -19.45 6.41 -8.71
C LEU A 25 -20.57 7.05 -7.87
N SER A 26 -20.23 8.00 -7.01
CA SER A 26 -21.23 8.76 -6.24
C SER A 26 -21.95 9.85 -7.05
N GLY A 27 -21.74 9.90 -8.37
CA GLY A 27 -22.38 10.85 -9.28
C GLY A 27 -21.74 12.25 -9.30
N LYS A 28 -20.53 12.40 -8.74
CA LYS A 28 -19.80 13.67 -8.80
C LYS A 28 -19.14 13.84 -10.16
N LYS A 29 -19.17 15.06 -10.67
CA LYS A 29 -18.43 15.40 -11.90
C LYS A 29 -16.97 15.68 -11.56
N VAL A 30 -16.08 14.78 -11.97
CA VAL A 30 -14.65 14.81 -11.63
C VAL A 30 -13.79 15.23 -12.83
N LEU A 31 -12.80 16.10 -12.59
CA LEU A 31 -11.70 16.36 -13.51
C LEU A 31 -10.39 15.93 -12.85
N HIS A 32 -9.67 15.02 -13.49
CA HIS A 32 -8.41 14.48 -13.00
C HIS A 32 -7.27 14.97 -13.89
N ILE A 33 -6.27 15.64 -13.32
CA ILE A 33 -5.15 16.23 -14.05
C ILE A 33 -3.83 15.69 -13.49
N ASP A 34 -2.88 15.37 -14.36
CA ASP A 34 -1.50 15.05 -13.99
C ASP A 34 -0.51 15.87 -14.82
N LYS A 35 0.51 16.41 -14.14
CA LYS A 35 1.63 17.10 -14.79
C LYS A 35 2.53 16.14 -15.57
N ASN A 36 2.54 14.85 -15.22
CA ASN A 36 3.38 13.85 -15.87
C ASN A 36 2.70 13.29 -17.12
N PRO A 37 3.48 12.86 -18.13
CA PRO A 37 2.94 12.19 -19.31
C PRO A 37 2.58 10.71 -19.07
N TYR A 38 2.69 10.23 -17.83
CA TYR A 38 2.44 8.85 -17.42
C TYR A 38 1.61 8.80 -16.13
N TYR A 39 0.94 7.68 -15.88
CA TYR A 39 0.16 7.47 -14.66
C TYR A 39 1.00 7.05 -13.45
N GLY A 40 0.49 7.27 -12.24
CA GLY A 40 1.00 6.70 -11.00
C GLY A 40 1.81 7.66 -10.13
N GLY A 41 2.17 8.85 -10.62
CA GLY A 41 2.91 9.84 -9.84
C GLY A 41 4.21 9.29 -9.22
N GLU A 42 4.33 9.35 -7.89
CA GLU A 42 5.49 8.79 -7.16
C GLU A 42 5.51 7.25 -7.15
N SER A 43 4.35 6.59 -7.27
CA SER A 43 4.18 5.14 -7.28
C SER A 43 3.99 4.60 -8.71
N ALA A 44 4.54 5.29 -9.72
CA ALA A 44 4.44 4.88 -11.11
C ALA A 44 5.16 3.55 -11.39
N SER A 45 4.66 2.80 -12.38
CA SER A 45 5.37 1.68 -12.99
C SER A 45 6.08 2.15 -14.24
N ILE A 46 7.40 1.94 -14.31
CA ILE A 46 8.25 2.43 -15.40
C ILE A 46 8.45 1.33 -16.43
N SER A 47 8.07 1.64 -17.67
CA SER A 47 8.26 0.78 -18.85
C SER A 47 8.56 1.67 -20.08
N PRO A 48 9.42 1.24 -21.01
CA PRO A 48 10.26 0.03 -20.97
C PRO A 48 11.46 0.22 -20.02
N LEU A 49 12.26 -0.84 -19.81
CA LEU A 49 13.43 -0.83 -18.92
C LEU A 49 14.41 0.32 -19.21
N GLU A 50 14.59 0.70 -20.47
CA GLU A 50 15.45 1.83 -20.87
C GLU A 50 15.03 3.16 -20.21
N GLU A 51 13.73 3.36 -19.97
CA GLU A 51 13.22 4.55 -19.28
C GLU A 51 13.61 4.55 -17.79
N LEU A 52 13.63 3.38 -17.15
CA LEU A 52 14.14 3.26 -15.78
C LEU A 52 15.61 3.66 -15.71
N TYR A 53 16.45 3.11 -16.61
CA TYR A 53 17.87 3.47 -16.67
C TYR A 53 18.07 4.97 -16.92
N ARG A 54 17.31 5.56 -17.85
CA ARG A 54 17.33 7.00 -18.13
C ARG A 54 16.95 7.83 -16.90
N ARG A 55 15.86 7.46 -16.21
CA ARG A 55 15.38 8.13 -15.00
C ARG A 55 16.45 8.19 -13.91
N PHE A 56 17.19 7.09 -13.73
CA PHE A 56 18.25 6.98 -12.74
C PHE A 56 19.63 7.41 -13.24
N LYS A 57 19.71 7.95 -14.46
CA LYS A 57 20.96 8.41 -15.11
C LYS A 57 22.04 7.33 -15.18
N VAL A 58 21.62 6.09 -15.39
CA VAL A 58 22.48 4.92 -15.55
C VAL A 58 22.62 4.60 -17.04
N HIS A 59 23.79 4.11 -17.45
CA HIS A 59 23.98 3.64 -18.82
C HIS A 59 23.00 2.51 -19.14
N GLY A 60 22.32 2.59 -20.28
CA GLY A 60 21.20 1.72 -20.66
C GLY A 60 21.43 0.21 -20.47
N PRO A 61 20.34 -0.57 -20.37
CA PRO A 61 20.37 -1.96 -19.97
C PRO A 61 21.25 -2.81 -20.89
N PRO A 62 22.04 -3.76 -20.33
CA PRO A 62 22.76 -4.73 -21.15
C PRO A 62 21.77 -5.68 -21.84
N LYS A 63 22.18 -6.27 -22.97
CA LYS A 63 21.36 -7.21 -23.75
C LYS A 63 20.88 -8.43 -22.94
N SER A 64 21.58 -8.79 -21.87
CA SER A 64 21.19 -9.88 -20.96
C SER A 64 19.92 -9.59 -20.15
N MET A 65 19.43 -8.34 -20.13
CA MET A 65 18.18 -7.96 -19.47
C MET A 65 16.92 -8.27 -20.30
N GLY A 66 17.06 -8.94 -21.45
CA GLY A 66 15.93 -9.27 -22.32
C GLY A 66 15.34 -8.05 -23.04
N LEU A 67 14.06 -8.12 -23.36
CA LEU A 67 13.35 -7.06 -24.10
C LEU A 67 12.82 -6.01 -23.13
N GLY A 68 13.25 -4.76 -23.26
CA GLY A 68 12.86 -3.68 -22.35
C GLY A 68 11.34 -3.50 -22.14
N LYS A 69 10.52 -3.80 -23.16
CA LYS A 69 9.04 -3.73 -23.10
C LYS A 69 8.38 -4.79 -22.19
N GLU A 70 9.11 -5.83 -21.80
CA GLU A 70 8.62 -6.86 -20.87
C GLU A 70 8.78 -6.42 -19.41
N TRP A 71 9.42 -5.27 -19.18
CA TRP A 71 9.63 -4.72 -17.86
C TRP A 71 8.56 -3.70 -17.51
N ASN A 72 7.97 -3.86 -16.32
CA ASN A 72 7.06 -2.92 -15.70
C ASN A 72 7.52 -2.74 -14.25
N VAL A 73 8.41 -1.76 -14.03
CA VAL A 73 9.12 -1.62 -12.75
C VAL A 73 8.43 -0.59 -11.87
N ASP A 74 7.70 -1.06 -10.86
CA ASP A 74 7.08 -0.18 -9.87
C ASP A 74 8.14 0.54 -9.04
N LEU A 75 8.03 1.87 -8.93
CA LEU A 75 8.91 2.67 -8.06
C LEU A 75 8.63 2.45 -6.58
N ILE A 76 7.40 2.06 -6.24
CA ILE A 76 6.94 1.80 -4.87
C ILE A 76 6.08 0.52 -4.88
N PRO A 77 6.71 -0.67 -4.94
CA PRO A 77 5.97 -1.93 -4.93
C PRO A 77 5.38 -2.23 -3.55
N LYS A 78 4.06 -2.40 -3.52
CA LYS A 78 3.27 -2.82 -2.36
C LYS A 78 2.33 -3.99 -2.66
N PHE A 79 2.14 -4.89 -1.71
CA PHE A 79 1.22 -6.02 -1.81
C PHE A 79 -0.15 -5.73 -1.20
N PHE A 80 -1.18 -6.38 -1.73
CA PHE A 80 -2.52 -6.34 -1.18
C PHE A 80 -2.73 -7.52 -0.24
N LEU A 81 -3.25 -7.32 0.96
CA LEU A 81 -3.83 -8.44 1.71
C LEU A 81 -5.12 -8.90 1.01
N ALA A 82 -5.25 -10.19 0.73
CA ALA A 82 -6.35 -10.74 -0.07
C ALA A 82 -7.75 -10.45 0.53
N SER A 83 -7.86 -10.33 1.86
CA SER A 83 -9.09 -9.93 2.56
C SER A 83 -9.09 -8.45 2.99
N GLY A 84 -8.08 -7.68 2.58
CA GLY A 84 -7.86 -6.28 2.94
C GLY A 84 -8.95 -5.34 2.45
N GLU A 85 -9.10 -4.20 3.11
CA GLU A 85 -10.14 -3.23 2.74
C GLU A 85 -9.91 -2.64 1.34
N LEU A 86 -8.65 -2.48 0.91
CA LEU A 86 -8.37 -1.98 -0.42
C LEU A 86 -8.86 -2.94 -1.51
N VAL A 87 -8.72 -4.26 -1.33
CA VAL A 87 -9.30 -5.25 -2.26
C VAL A 87 -10.82 -5.14 -2.31
N LYS A 88 -11.47 -4.91 -1.16
CA LYS A 88 -12.93 -4.67 -1.10
C LYS A 88 -13.31 -3.41 -1.86
N ILE A 89 -12.51 -2.34 -1.79
CA ILE A 89 -12.70 -1.12 -2.59
C ILE A 89 -12.60 -1.47 -4.08
N LEU A 90 -11.55 -2.16 -4.53
CA LEU A 90 -11.36 -2.51 -5.94
C LEU A 90 -12.52 -3.34 -6.50
N LEU A 91 -12.99 -4.34 -5.75
CA LEU A 91 -14.15 -5.16 -6.12
C LEU A 91 -15.41 -4.33 -6.21
N HIS A 92 -15.63 -3.46 -5.23
CA HIS A 92 -16.82 -2.61 -5.17
C HIS A 92 -16.86 -1.58 -6.30
N THR A 93 -15.71 -0.99 -6.66
CA THR A 93 -15.61 -0.07 -7.80
C THR A 93 -15.59 -0.78 -9.15
N GLU A 94 -15.66 -2.12 -9.17
CA GLU A 94 -15.60 -2.98 -10.36
C GLU A 94 -14.32 -2.80 -11.21
N VAL A 95 -13.29 -2.16 -10.65
CA VAL A 95 -12.04 -1.85 -11.38
C VAL A 95 -11.22 -3.13 -11.63
N THR A 96 -11.47 -4.18 -10.86
CA THR A 96 -10.91 -5.52 -11.08
C THR A 96 -11.31 -6.14 -12.41
N ARG A 97 -12.26 -5.56 -13.16
CA ARG A 97 -12.57 -5.98 -14.54
C ARG A 97 -11.47 -5.62 -15.54
N TYR A 98 -10.56 -4.71 -15.18
CA TYR A 98 -9.52 -4.20 -16.08
C TYR A 98 -8.13 -4.78 -15.80
N MET A 99 -7.96 -5.58 -14.75
CA MET A 99 -6.66 -6.11 -14.33
C MET A 99 -6.81 -7.44 -13.62
N ASP A 100 -5.81 -8.29 -13.78
CA ASP A 100 -5.73 -9.59 -13.14
C ASP A 100 -4.77 -9.56 -11.96
N PHE A 101 -5.10 -10.29 -10.90
CA PHE A 101 -4.24 -10.45 -9.73
C PHE A 101 -3.66 -11.85 -9.66
N LYS A 102 -2.40 -11.94 -9.24
CA LYS A 102 -1.73 -13.21 -8.91
C LYS A 102 -1.35 -13.23 -7.43
N VAL A 103 -1.46 -14.41 -6.84
CA VAL A 103 -1.03 -14.66 -5.45
C VAL A 103 0.49 -14.62 -5.39
N VAL A 104 1.03 -13.92 -4.39
CA VAL A 104 2.46 -13.89 -4.11
C VAL A 104 2.87 -15.24 -3.49
N GLU A 105 3.97 -15.83 -3.93
CA GLU A 105 4.30 -17.24 -3.61
C GLU A 105 4.85 -17.46 -2.19
N GLY A 106 5.30 -16.41 -1.50
CA GLY A 106 5.82 -16.56 -0.15
C GLY A 106 5.79 -15.31 0.73
N SER A 107 5.83 -15.55 2.03
CA SER A 107 5.99 -14.54 3.08
C SER A 107 7.05 -15.03 4.06
N TYR A 108 8.11 -14.26 4.22
CA TYR A 108 9.29 -14.64 5.00
C TYR A 108 9.64 -13.56 6.02
N VAL A 109 10.21 -13.99 7.15
CA VAL A 109 10.77 -13.13 8.18
C VAL A 109 12.24 -13.49 8.41
N TYR A 110 13.08 -12.47 8.58
CA TYR A 110 14.48 -12.65 8.92
C TYR A 110 14.64 -12.85 10.42
N LYS A 111 15.37 -13.89 10.81
CA LYS A 111 15.76 -14.15 12.19
C LYS A 111 17.16 -14.76 12.23
N ALA A 112 18.04 -14.21 13.06
CA ALA A 112 19.36 -14.78 13.35
C ALA A 112 20.16 -15.23 12.11
N GLY A 113 20.20 -14.40 11.05
CA GLY A 113 20.99 -14.68 9.84
C GLY A 113 20.24 -15.43 8.74
N LYS A 114 18.99 -15.85 8.94
CA LYS A 114 18.25 -16.69 7.98
C LYS A 114 16.84 -16.19 7.74
N LEU A 115 16.31 -16.54 6.58
CA LEU A 115 14.91 -16.33 6.23
C LEU A 115 14.09 -17.57 6.61
N HIS A 116 12.94 -17.33 7.22
CA HIS A 116 12.00 -18.34 7.64
C HIS A 116 10.62 -18.02 7.12
N LYS A 117 9.87 -19.03 6.68
CA LYS A 117 8.47 -18.83 6.25
C LYS A 117 7.62 -18.41 7.45
N VAL A 118 6.79 -17.38 7.27
CA VAL A 118 5.91 -16.85 8.33
C VAL A 118 4.77 -17.85 8.60
N PRO A 119 4.64 -18.40 9.82
CA PRO A 119 3.59 -19.34 10.14
C PRO A 119 2.30 -18.60 10.51
N ALA A 120 1.21 -18.91 9.81
CA ALA A 120 -0.08 -18.26 10.09
C ALA A 120 -1.28 -19.21 10.03
N THR A 121 -1.05 -20.51 9.86
CA THR A 121 -2.03 -21.58 10.10
C THR A 121 -1.59 -22.48 11.26
N GLU A 122 -2.50 -23.30 11.78
CA GLU A 122 -2.14 -24.30 12.80
C GLU A 122 -1.12 -25.33 12.29
N GLU A 123 -1.15 -25.64 10.99
CA GLU A 123 -0.23 -26.57 10.33
C GLU A 123 1.16 -25.95 10.15
N ASP A 124 1.22 -24.69 9.68
CA ASP A 124 2.49 -23.95 9.60
C ASP A 124 3.13 -23.77 10.97
N ALA A 125 2.32 -23.44 11.99
CA ALA A 125 2.81 -23.26 13.36
C ALA A 125 3.45 -24.53 13.92
N GLN A 126 2.94 -25.71 13.56
CA GLN A 126 3.51 -27.00 13.99
C GLN A 126 4.84 -27.30 13.32
N THR A 127 4.99 -26.96 12.04
CA THR A 127 6.19 -27.27 11.24
C THR A 127 7.26 -26.19 11.29
N SER A 128 6.91 -24.96 11.70
CA SER A 128 7.81 -23.80 11.74
C SER A 128 9.08 -24.05 12.57
N ASP A 129 10.21 -23.56 12.08
CA ASP A 129 11.51 -23.56 12.76
C ASP A 129 11.79 -22.24 13.52
N LEU A 130 10.87 -21.27 13.48
CA LEU A 130 10.97 -20.00 14.21
C LEU A 130 10.77 -20.14 15.72
N MET A 131 10.18 -21.25 16.15
CA MET A 131 9.67 -21.47 17.51
C MET A 131 10.12 -22.82 18.09
N GLY A 132 10.43 -22.83 19.39
CA GLY A 132 10.56 -24.07 20.16
C GLY A 132 9.21 -24.77 20.36
N MET A 133 9.23 -26.04 20.77
CA MET A 133 8.00 -26.85 20.91
C MET A 133 6.94 -26.22 21.85
N PHE A 134 7.35 -25.60 22.96
CA PHE A 134 6.43 -24.93 23.88
C PHE A 134 5.82 -23.66 23.28
N ASP A 135 6.64 -22.85 22.59
CA ASP A 135 6.20 -21.63 21.93
C ASP A 135 5.17 -21.93 20.83
N LYS A 136 5.35 -23.01 20.06
CA LYS A 136 4.37 -23.45 19.06
C LYS A 136 2.97 -23.67 19.67
N ARG A 137 2.91 -24.31 20.85
CA ARG A 137 1.65 -24.56 21.54
C ARG A 137 1.01 -23.25 22.03
N ARG A 138 1.81 -22.31 22.53
CA ARG A 138 1.33 -21.01 23.03
C ARG A 138 0.86 -20.12 21.89
N PHE A 139 1.62 -20.04 20.81
CA PHE A 139 1.26 -19.33 19.60
C PHE A 139 -0.02 -19.88 18.96
N ARG A 140 -0.19 -21.21 18.90
CA ARG A 140 -1.45 -21.82 18.45
C ARG A 140 -2.65 -21.41 19.30
N LYS A 141 -2.49 -21.26 20.63
CA LYS A 141 -3.56 -20.75 21.51
C LYS A 141 -3.90 -19.30 21.19
N LEU A 142 -2.91 -18.45 20.92
CA LEU A 142 -3.13 -17.07 20.48
C LEU A 142 -3.91 -17.03 19.16
N LEU A 143 -3.50 -17.80 18.15
CA LEU A 143 -4.20 -17.85 16.85
C LEU A 143 -5.66 -18.28 17.02
N ASN A 144 -5.91 -19.32 17.84
CA ASN A 144 -7.27 -19.76 18.15
C ASN A 144 -8.08 -18.67 18.86
N PHE A 145 -7.49 -17.93 19.79
CA PHE A 145 -8.15 -16.78 20.41
C PHE A 145 -8.52 -15.71 19.39
N VAL A 146 -7.57 -15.29 18.55
CA VAL A 146 -7.77 -14.23 17.54
C VAL A 146 -8.83 -14.62 16.51
N LEU A 147 -8.78 -15.85 15.99
CA LEU A 147 -9.73 -16.31 14.97
C LEU A 147 -11.17 -16.40 15.51
N ASN A 148 -11.33 -16.77 16.77
CA ASN A 148 -12.64 -16.82 17.44
C ASN A 148 -13.08 -15.47 18.03
N PHE A 149 -12.24 -14.44 18.00
CA PHE A 149 -12.57 -13.14 18.56
C PHE A 149 -13.62 -12.41 17.71
N GLU A 150 -14.66 -11.92 18.39
CA GLU A 150 -15.74 -11.12 17.83
C GLU A 150 -15.92 -9.84 18.65
N SER A 151 -15.65 -8.67 18.06
CA SER A 151 -15.71 -7.38 18.77
C SER A 151 -17.06 -7.10 19.44
N ARG A 152 -18.16 -7.56 18.82
CA ARG A 152 -19.54 -7.37 19.32
C ARG A 152 -20.00 -8.43 20.32
N ASN A 153 -19.20 -9.47 20.58
CA ASN A 153 -19.57 -10.60 21.42
C ASN A 153 -18.57 -10.78 22.57
N PRO A 154 -18.85 -10.20 23.76
CA PRO A 154 -17.95 -10.24 24.92
C PRO A 154 -17.56 -11.64 25.39
N ARG A 155 -18.37 -12.67 25.09
CA ARG A 155 -18.05 -14.06 25.45
C ARG A 155 -16.79 -14.58 24.76
N THR A 156 -16.44 -14.02 23.61
CA THR A 156 -15.24 -14.41 22.84
C THR A 156 -13.97 -13.75 23.37
N HIS A 157 -14.09 -12.71 24.21
CA HIS A 157 -12.95 -11.90 24.66
C HIS A 157 -12.12 -12.61 25.74
N GLN A 158 -12.65 -13.68 26.34
CA GLN A 158 -11.99 -14.46 27.39
C GLN A 158 -11.41 -13.55 28.48
N ASP A 159 -12.16 -12.62 29.07
CA ASP A 159 -11.67 -11.66 30.09
C ASP A 159 -10.62 -10.61 29.63
N VAL A 160 -10.40 -10.45 28.32
CA VAL A 160 -9.64 -9.31 27.77
C VAL A 160 -10.60 -8.14 27.52
N ASP A 161 -10.28 -6.94 27.98
CA ASP A 161 -10.95 -5.71 27.52
C ASP A 161 -10.17 -5.18 26.31
N PRO A 162 -10.63 -5.38 25.05
CA PRO A 162 -9.83 -5.11 23.86
C PRO A 162 -9.52 -3.61 23.64
N GLU A 163 -10.29 -2.72 24.27
CA GLU A 163 -10.14 -1.27 24.17
C GLU A 163 -9.18 -0.69 25.23
N LYS A 164 -8.80 -1.50 26.24
CA LYS A 164 -7.93 -1.05 27.34
C LYS A 164 -6.70 -1.91 27.53
N THR A 165 -6.84 -3.21 27.38
CA THR A 165 -5.73 -4.17 27.52
C THR A 165 -4.73 -3.88 26.43
N THR A 166 -3.48 -3.65 26.82
CA THR A 166 -2.41 -3.39 25.86
C THR A 166 -2.05 -4.65 25.09
N THR A 167 -1.48 -4.52 23.90
CA THR A 167 -0.99 -5.69 23.15
C THR A 167 0.08 -6.46 23.94
N ARG A 168 0.92 -5.76 24.71
CA ARG A 168 1.93 -6.36 25.59
C ARG A 168 1.30 -7.25 26.66
N GLU A 169 0.22 -6.78 27.29
CA GLU A 169 -0.53 -7.56 28.28
C GLU A 169 -1.21 -8.77 27.64
N LEU A 170 -1.79 -8.60 26.44
CA LEU A 170 -2.36 -9.71 25.68
C LEU A 170 -1.31 -10.80 25.40
N PHE A 171 -0.14 -10.44 24.87
CA PHE A 171 0.93 -11.40 24.59
C PHE A 171 1.49 -12.05 25.87
N SER A 172 1.64 -11.29 26.94
CA SER A 172 2.06 -11.80 28.25
C SER A 172 1.07 -12.85 28.78
N ARG A 173 -0.24 -12.66 28.55
CA ARG A 173 -1.28 -13.61 28.95
C ARG A 173 -1.18 -14.96 28.25
N PHE A 174 -0.68 -14.99 27.01
CA PHE A 174 -0.39 -16.23 26.29
C PHE A 174 1.02 -16.77 26.56
N ASP A 175 1.81 -16.11 27.40
CA ASP A 175 3.19 -16.48 27.77
C ASP A 175 4.10 -16.59 26.52
N LEU A 176 3.93 -15.66 25.59
CA LEU A 176 4.72 -15.64 24.35
C LEU A 176 6.13 -15.12 24.62
N GLY A 177 7.15 -15.85 24.13
CA GLY A 177 8.53 -15.36 24.14
C GLY A 177 8.74 -14.17 23.20
N GLN A 178 9.79 -13.37 23.45
CA GLN A 178 10.10 -12.17 22.67
C GLN A 178 10.18 -12.44 21.17
N ASP A 179 10.86 -13.52 20.76
CA ASP A 179 10.94 -13.91 19.35
C ASP A 179 9.57 -14.12 18.69
N VAL A 180 8.60 -14.66 19.45
CA VAL A 180 7.23 -14.89 18.97
C VAL A 180 6.48 -13.58 18.84
N ILE A 181 6.65 -12.69 19.83
CA ILE A 181 6.09 -11.34 19.82
C ILE A 181 6.59 -10.58 18.59
N ASP A 182 7.89 -10.64 18.31
CA ASP A 182 8.53 -9.95 17.18
C ASP A 182 7.91 -10.39 15.85
N PHE A 183 7.93 -11.68 15.50
CA PHE A 183 7.37 -12.09 14.20
C PHE A 183 5.85 -11.93 14.15
N THR A 184 5.13 -12.08 15.28
CA THR A 184 3.68 -11.89 15.31
C THR A 184 3.31 -10.43 15.07
N GLY A 185 4.02 -9.49 15.71
CA GLY A 185 3.79 -8.06 15.52
C GLY A 185 4.19 -7.56 14.15
N HIS A 186 5.40 -7.91 13.71
CA HIS A 186 5.99 -7.36 12.51
C HIS A 186 5.61 -8.11 11.24
N ALA A 187 5.55 -9.45 11.27
CA ALA A 187 5.33 -10.26 10.08
C ALA A 187 3.88 -10.71 9.86
N ILE A 188 3.05 -10.74 10.92
CA ILE A 188 1.63 -11.13 10.84
C ILE A 188 0.73 -9.90 11.02
N ALA A 189 0.90 -9.14 12.10
CA ALA A 189 0.11 -7.92 12.34
C ALA A 189 0.60 -6.70 11.51
N LEU A 190 1.77 -6.82 10.87
CA LEU A 190 2.36 -5.80 9.98
C LEU A 190 2.53 -4.43 10.65
N HIS A 191 2.86 -4.42 11.95
CA HIS A 191 3.27 -3.21 12.64
C HIS A 191 4.68 -2.82 12.22
N CYS A 192 4.93 -1.53 11.99
CA CYS A 192 6.22 -1.05 11.48
C CYS A 192 7.22 -0.68 12.59
N ASN A 193 6.76 -0.62 13.84
CA ASN A 193 7.55 -0.34 15.04
C ASN A 193 6.84 -0.85 16.29
N GLU A 194 7.56 -0.89 17.41
CA GLU A 194 7.09 -1.48 18.66
C GLU A 194 6.08 -0.65 19.46
N SER A 195 5.68 0.54 19.00
CA SER A 195 4.72 1.38 19.74
C SER A 195 3.36 0.71 19.95
N TYR A 196 2.98 -0.23 19.07
CA TYR A 196 1.75 -1.03 19.17
C TYR A 196 1.66 -1.87 20.45
N LEU A 197 2.79 -2.21 21.06
CA LEU A 197 2.84 -3.02 22.27
C LEU A 197 2.10 -2.35 23.42
N ASP A 198 2.18 -1.02 23.49
CA ASP A 198 1.58 -0.22 24.57
C ASP A 198 0.25 0.45 24.14
N GLN A 199 -0.29 0.07 22.97
CA GLN A 199 -1.62 0.46 22.50
C GLN A 199 -2.66 -0.62 22.81
N PRO A 200 -3.97 -0.27 22.85
CA PRO A 200 -5.06 -1.25 22.98
C PRO A 200 -4.95 -2.39 21.96
N CYS A 201 -5.20 -3.62 22.40
CA CYS A 201 -4.92 -4.81 21.61
C CYS A 201 -5.91 -5.06 20.46
N LEU A 202 -7.05 -4.34 20.41
CA LEU A 202 -8.07 -4.52 19.37
C LEU A 202 -7.51 -4.41 17.95
N ASP A 203 -6.70 -3.39 17.68
CA ASP A 203 -6.10 -3.19 16.35
C ASP A 203 -5.17 -4.36 15.98
N THR A 204 -4.29 -4.76 16.89
CA THR A 204 -3.41 -5.92 16.69
C THR A 204 -4.20 -7.22 16.45
N ILE A 205 -5.26 -7.47 17.22
CA ILE A 205 -6.13 -8.64 17.03
C ILE A 205 -6.74 -8.61 15.62
N ASN A 206 -7.28 -7.47 15.19
CA ASN A 206 -7.90 -7.33 13.87
C ASN A 206 -6.89 -7.52 12.73
N ARG A 207 -5.68 -6.99 12.88
CA ARG A 207 -4.58 -7.17 11.91
C ARG A 207 -4.14 -8.62 11.78
N ILE A 208 -3.95 -9.32 12.90
CA ILE A 208 -3.62 -10.76 12.91
C ILE A 208 -4.76 -11.56 12.24
N LYS A 209 -6.01 -11.26 12.60
CA LYS A 209 -7.19 -11.92 12.01
C LYS A 209 -7.24 -11.70 10.51
N LEU A 210 -7.03 -10.46 10.04
CA LEU A 210 -7.00 -10.11 8.62
C LEU A 210 -5.91 -10.88 7.85
N TYR A 211 -4.71 -11.01 8.42
CA TYR A 211 -3.63 -11.80 7.82
C TYR A 211 -4.04 -13.26 7.69
N CYS A 212 -4.54 -13.89 8.76
CA CYS A 212 -4.96 -15.28 8.75
C CYS A 212 -6.13 -15.53 7.78
N GLU A 213 -7.12 -14.65 7.75
CA GLU A 213 -8.24 -14.73 6.79
C GLU A 213 -7.74 -14.60 5.34
N SER A 214 -6.80 -13.69 5.08
CA SER A 214 -6.20 -13.52 3.76
C SER A 214 -5.41 -14.76 3.31
N LEU A 215 -4.63 -15.35 4.22
CA LEU A 215 -3.90 -16.59 3.96
C LEU A 215 -4.87 -17.78 3.76
N SER A 216 -5.98 -17.85 4.49
CA SER A 216 -6.94 -18.96 4.33
C SER A 216 -7.57 -19.02 2.93
N ARG A 217 -7.57 -17.91 2.18
CA ARG A 217 -8.03 -17.86 0.78
C ARG A 217 -7.02 -18.45 -0.21
N HIS A 218 -5.73 -18.49 0.14
CA HIS A 218 -4.65 -18.88 -0.76
C HIS A 218 -3.54 -19.64 -0.03
N SER A 219 -3.18 -20.83 -0.50
CA SER A 219 -2.26 -21.74 0.23
C SER A 219 -0.80 -21.28 0.38
N PHE A 220 -0.39 -20.16 -0.23
CA PHE A 220 1.02 -19.75 -0.32
C PHE A 220 1.38 -18.57 0.58
N SER A 221 0.66 -17.46 0.43
CA SER A 221 0.83 -16.23 1.21
C SER A 221 -0.50 -15.46 1.25
N PRO A 222 -0.68 -14.48 2.17
CA PRO A 222 -1.90 -13.67 2.22
C PRO A 222 -1.94 -12.57 1.15
N TYR A 223 -0.94 -12.50 0.27
CA TYR A 223 -0.70 -11.34 -0.58
C TYR A 223 -1.10 -11.56 -2.04
N LEU A 224 -1.63 -10.49 -2.63
CA LEU A 224 -1.89 -10.37 -4.07
C LEU A 224 -1.03 -9.26 -4.67
N TYR A 225 -0.71 -9.42 -5.95
CA TYR A 225 -0.04 -8.43 -6.77
C TYR A 225 -0.62 -8.45 -8.20
N PRO A 226 -0.87 -7.29 -8.83
CA PRO A 226 -1.43 -7.23 -10.19
C PRO A 226 -0.44 -7.76 -11.22
N LEU A 227 -0.93 -8.51 -12.21
CA LEU A 227 -0.16 -8.79 -13.42
C LEU A 227 0.17 -7.47 -14.12
N TYR A 228 1.36 -7.38 -14.70
CA TYR A 228 1.90 -6.16 -15.33
C TYR A 228 2.21 -5.01 -14.35
N GLY A 229 2.12 -5.24 -13.04
CA GLY A 229 2.55 -4.28 -12.02
C GLY A 229 1.47 -3.28 -11.62
N GLN A 230 1.81 -2.38 -10.71
CA GLN A 230 0.83 -1.47 -10.08
C GLN A 230 0.43 -0.30 -10.97
N GLY A 231 1.10 -0.13 -12.10
CA GLY A 231 0.70 0.82 -13.14
C GLY A 231 -0.72 0.56 -13.68
N GLU A 232 -1.22 -0.67 -13.58
CA GLU A 232 -2.59 -1.04 -13.99
C GLU A 232 -3.67 -0.40 -13.11
N LEU A 233 -3.35 -0.12 -11.83
CA LEU A 233 -4.33 0.43 -10.88
C LEU A 233 -4.78 1.85 -11.27
N PRO A 234 -3.88 2.85 -11.43
CA PRO A 234 -4.27 4.16 -11.95
C PRO A 234 -4.99 4.10 -13.29
N GLN A 235 -4.57 3.22 -14.21
CA GLN A 235 -5.18 3.08 -15.53
C GLN A 235 -6.61 2.56 -15.44
N GLY A 236 -6.85 1.53 -14.63
CA GLY A 236 -8.18 0.97 -14.38
C GLY A 236 -9.12 2.02 -13.78
N PHE A 237 -8.64 2.80 -12.80
CA PHE A 237 -9.44 3.89 -12.23
C PHE A 237 -9.68 5.05 -13.19
N ALA A 238 -8.73 5.37 -14.07
CA ALA A 238 -8.92 6.37 -15.10
C ALA A 238 -10.02 5.95 -16.09
N ARG A 239 -10.03 4.67 -16.48
CA ARG A 239 -11.10 4.09 -17.31
C ARG A 239 -12.45 4.12 -16.60
N LEU A 240 -12.50 3.69 -15.34
CA LEU A 240 -13.71 3.74 -14.53
C LEU A 240 -14.27 5.16 -14.46
N SER A 241 -13.45 6.15 -14.09
CA SER A 241 -13.93 7.53 -13.97
C SER A 241 -14.41 8.09 -15.32
N ALA A 242 -13.77 7.74 -16.43
CA ALA A 242 -14.24 8.10 -17.77
C ALA A 242 -15.63 7.51 -18.11
N GLU A 243 -15.92 6.27 -17.71
CA GLU A 243 -17.25 5.64 -17.90
C GLU A 243 -18.37 6.39 -17.16
N TYR A 244 -18.04 7.02 -16.03
CA TYR A 244 -18.96 7.86 -15.24
C TYR A 244 -18.89 9.36 -15.60
N GLY A 245 -18.29 9.70 -16.75
CA GLY A 245 -18.26 11.06 -17.27
C GLY A 245 -17.16 11.96 -16.68
N GLY A 246 -16.20 11.38 -15.96
CA GLY A 246 -14.97 12.05 -15.55
C GLY A 246 -14.04 12.32 -16.73
N ALA A 247 -13.19 13.33 -16.60
CA ALA A 247 -12.20 13.69 -17.62
C ALA A 247 -10.77 13.57 -17.08
N PHE A 248 -9.86 12.98 -17.86
CA PHE A 248 -8.44 12.85 -17.52
C PHE A 248 -7.59 13.73 -18.44
N LEU A 249 -6.73 14.55 -17.87
CA LEU A 249 -5.78 15.41 -18.58
C LEU A 249 -4.35 15.11 -18.11
N MET A 250 -3.60 14.39 -18.95
CA MET A 250 -2.20 14.04 -18.69
C MET A 250 -1.24 15.05 -19.33
N ASN A 251 0.02 15.02 -18.91
CA ASN A 251 1.08 15.91 -19.40
C ASN A 251 0.72 17.40 -19.30
N ARG A 252 0.08 17.78 -18.20
CA ARG A 252 -0.57 19.08 -18.08
C ARG A 252 -0.19 19.78 -16.79
N THR A 253 0.60 20.83 -16.93
CA THR A 253 1.15 21.57 -15.79
C THR A 253 0.08 22.43 -15.11
N ILE A 254 0.18 22.56 -13.79
CA ILE A 254 -0.72 23.41 -12.99
C ILE A 254 0.00 24.73 -12.71
N ASP A 255 -0.58 25.82 -13.18
CA ASP A 255 -0.02 27.16 -13.04
C ASP A 255 -0.36 27.74 -11.65
N GLU A 256 -1.61 27.59 -11.22
CA GLU A 256 -2.12 28.21 -10.00
C GLU A 256 -3.34 27.43 -9.45
N ILE A 257 -3.40 27.28 -8.12
CA ILE A 257 -4.63 26.89 -7.41
C ILE A 257 -5.28 28.16 -6.89
N VAL A 258 -6.42 28.53 -7.46
CA VAL A 258 -7.13 29.78 -7.17
C VAL A 258 -7.95 29.62 -5.88
N MET A 259 -7.71 30.50 -4.93
CA MET A 259 -8.41 30.55 -3.65
C MET A 259 -9.37 31.74 -3.59
N GLU A 260 -10.56 31.54 -3.04
CA GLU A 260 -11.54 32.59 -2.76
C GLU A 260 -12.12 32.39 -1.36
N ASN A 261 -12.10 33.43 -0.51
CA ASN A 261 -12.59 33.37 0.87
C ASN A 261 -11.98 32.20 1.68
N GLY A 262 -10.71 31.89 1.43
CA GLY A 262 -10.00 30.80 2.10
C GLY A 262 -10.31 29.40 1.59
N LYS A 263 -11.17 29.24 0.58
CA LYS A 263 -11.52 27.95 -0.06
C LYS A 263 -10.99 27.87 -1.48
N VAL A 264 -10.74 26.66 -1.98
CA VAL A 264 -10.44 26.47 -3.40
C VAL A 264 -11.66 26.87 -4.25
N LYS A 265 -11.39 27.55 -5.36
CA LYS A 265 -12.40 27.96 -6.35
C LYS A 265 -12.13 27.35 -7.72
N ALA A 266 -10.87 27.29 -8.12
CA ALA A 266 -10.47 26.83 -9.43
C ALA A 266 -9.00 26.36 -9.48
N VAL A 267 -8.66 25.67 -10.55
CA VAL A 267 -7.28 25.33 -10.92
C VAL A 267 -7.00 25.93 -12.30
N LYS A 268 -5.92 26.70 -12.42
CA LYS A 268 -5.42 27.22 -13.70
C LYS A 268 -4.33 26.32 -14.24
N SER A 269 -4.43 26.04 -15.53
CA SER A 269 -3.51 25.19 -16.25
C SER A 269 -3.49 25.59 -17.72
N GLU A 270 -2.30 25.96 -18.21
CA GLU A 270 -2.02 26.34 -19.60
C GLU A 270 -2.98 27.45 -20.09
N GLY A 271 -3.18 28.46 -19.25
CA GLY A 271 -4.06 29.61 -19.55
C GLY A 271 -5.56 29.30 -19.53
N LYS A 272 -5.98 28.08 -19.17
CA LYS A 272 -7.39 27.73 -18.93
C LYS A 272 -7.67 27.62 -17.43
N GLU A 273 -8.85 28.06 -17.01
CA GLU A 273 -9.33 27.97 -15.63
C GLU A 273 -10.45 26.93 -15.51
N PHE A 274 -10.29 26.00 -14.57
CA PHE A 274 -11.24 24.92 -14.28
C PHE A 274 -11.81 25.12 -12.88
N HIS A 275 -13.10 25.43 -12.78
CA HIS A 275 -13.77 25.68 -11.51
C HIS A 275 -14.12 24.38 -10.78
N CYS A 276 -13.96 24.38 -9.46
CA CYS A 276 -14.33 23.25 -8.60
C CYS A 276 -14.79 23.69 -7.22
N LYS A 277 -15.54 22.81 -6.53
CA LYS A 277 -15.95 23.00 -5.14
C LYS A 277 -14.93 22.43 -4.16
N GLN A 278 -14.24 21.36 -4.57
CA GLN A 278 -13.25 20.64 -3.76
C GLN A 278 -12.07 20.22 -4.63
N LEU A 279 -10.89 20.13 -4.01
CA LEU A 279 -9.65 19.72 -4.65
C LEU A 279 -9.03 18.55 -3.87
N ILE A 280 -8.69 17.47 -4.56
CA ILE A 280 -7.88 16.37 -4.03
C ILE A 280 -6.51 16.43 -4.69
N CYS A 281 -5.42 16.25 -3.96
CA CYS A 281 -4.09 16.23 -4.58
C CYS A 281 -3.05 15.47 -3.76
N ASP A 282 -1.98 15.03 -4.44
CA ASP A 282 -0.77 14.60 -3.75
C ASP A 282 0.07 15.82 -3.26
N PRO A 283 0.99 15.61 -2.30
CA PRO A 283 1.82 16.68 -1.73
C PRO A 283 2.58 17.55 -2.73
N SER A 284 2.90 17.04 -3.92
CA SER A 284 3.74 17.72 -4.91
C SER A 284 3.06 18.91 -5.58
N TYR A 285 1.73 19.02 -5.49
CA TYR A 285 0.95 20.14 -6.02
C TYR A 285 0.78 21.29 -5.02
N VAL A 286 1.05 21.05 -3.72
CA VAL A 286 0.81 22.02 -2.64
C VAL A 286 1.96 22.03 -1.61
N PRO A 287 3.20 22.33 -2.02
CA PRO A 287 4.38 22.23 -1.16
C PRO A 287 4.29 23.09 0.12
N ASN A 288 3.53 24.19 0.08
CA ASN A 288 3.33 25.09 1.22
C ASN A 288 2.25 24.61 2.22
N ARG A 289 1.49 23.55 1.90
CA ARG A 289 0.43 22.97 2.75
C ARG A 289 0.80 21.64 3.37
N VAL A 290 2.05 21.22 3.23
CA VAL A 290 2.56 19.95 3.76
C VAL A 290 3.77 20.19 4.66
N ARG A 291 4.06 19.22 5.52
CA ARG A 291 5.29 19.18 6.31
C ARG A 291 6.00 17.85 6.15
N LYS A 292 7.32 17.88 6.25
CA LYS A 292 8.16 16.69 6.25
C LYS A 292 8.16 16.03 7.62
N ILE A 293 7.87 14.74 7.67
CA ILE A 293 7.90 13.92 8.90
C ILE A 293 9.02 12.87 8.90
N GLY A 294 9.67 12.65 7.76
CA GLY A 294 10.71 11.63 7.65
C GLY A 294 11.27 11.51 6.25
N ARG A 295 12.00 10.43 6.02
CA ARG A 295 12.54 10.02 4.71
C ARG A 295 12.42 8.51 4.57
N VAL A 296 12.24 8.02 3.35
CA VAL A 296 12.27 6.59 3.02
C VAL A 296 13.32 6.39 1.94
N ILE A 297 14.16 5.37 2.13
CA ILE A 297 15.05 4.86 1.09
C ILE A 297 14.36 3.68 0.41
N ARG A 298 14.48 3.60 -0.93
CA ARG A 298 14.15 2.41 -1.72
C ARG A 298 15.29 2.09 -2.66
N VAL A 299 15.68 0.81 -2.70
CA VAL A 299 16.69 0.29 -3.61
C VAL A 299 16.08 -0.81 -4.44
N ILE A 300 15.82 -0.51 -5.71
CA ILE A 300 15.31 -1.48 -6.70
C ILE A 300 16.51 -2.25 -7.23
N CYS A 301 16.46 -3.58 -7.12
CA CYS A 301 17.50 -4.50 -7.52
C CYS A 301 16.97 -5.42 -8.63
N LEU A 302 17.71 -5.53 -9.73
CA LEU A 302 17.43 -6.50 -10.78
C LEU A 302 18.25 -7.76 -10.53
N LEU A 303 17.62 -8.93 -10.54
CA LEU A 303 18.26 -10.22 -10.29
C LEU A 303 17.97 -11.20 -11.44
N ASN A 304 18.84 -12.20 -11.60
CA ASN A 304 18.63 -13.35 -12.49
C ASN A 304 18.53 -14.68 -11.73
N HIS A 305 18.17 -14.61 -10.45
CA HIS A 305 17.98 -15.76 -9.59
C HIS A 305 16.90 -15.45 -8.54
N PRO A 306 16.19 -16.48 -8.04
CA PRO A 306 15.33 -16.31 -6.87
C PRO A 306 16.16 -15.94 -5.64
N VAL A 307 15.51 -15.36 -4.63
CA VAL A 307 16.18 -15.06 -3.36
C VAL A 307 16.54 -16.38 -2.65
N LYS A 308 17.72 -16.43 -2.03
CA LYS A 308 18.15 -17.65 -1.32
C LYS A 308 17.23 -17.93 -0.15
N ASN A 309 16.99 -19.21 0.14
CA ASN A 309 16.12 -19.69 1.23
C ASN A 309 14.65 -19.29 1.09
N THR A 310 14.15 -19.05 -0.13
CA THR A 310 12.72 -18.82 -0.40
C THR A 310 12.07 -19.92 -1.23
N HIS A 311 12.63 -21.14 -1.22
CA HIS A 311 12.15 -22.28 -2.02
C HIS A 311 11.94 -21.94 -3.50
N ASP A 312 12.87 -21.18 -4.07
CA ASP A 312 12.84 -20.71 -5.47
C ASP A 312 11.58 -19.92 -5.86
N ALA A 313 10.90 -19.30 -4.87
CA ALA A 313 9.71 -18.49 -5.10
C ALA A 313 9.93 -17.39 -6.16
N SER A 314 9.01 -17.32 -7.12
CA SER A 314 8.96 -16.31 -8.17
C SER A 314 8.51 -14.94 -7.66
N SER A 315 7.87 -14.91 -6.49
CA SER A 315 7.54 -13.68 -5.75
C SER A 315 7.46 -13.94 -4.26
N CYS A 316 7.87 -12.96 -3.46
CA CYS A 316 7.72 -13.06 -2.02
C CYS A 316 7.77 -11.70 -1.32
N GLN A 317 7.20 -11.68 -0.13
CA GLN A 317 7.42 -10.65 0.86
C GLN A 317 8.50 -11.11 1.85
N ILE A 318 9.45 -10.24 2.18
CA ILE A 318 10.44 -10.49 3.23
C ILE A 318 10.43 -9.31 4.20
N ILE A 319 10.37 -9.61 5.49
CA ILE A 319 10.40 -8.61 6.58
C ILE A 319 11.64 -8.85 7.42
N LEU A 320 12.40 -7.79 7.64
CA LEU A 320 13.58 -7.74 8.51
C LEU A 320 13.22 -6.89 9.74
N PRO A 321 12.77 -7.51 10.85
CA PRO A 321 12.36 -6.79 12.03
C PRO A 321 13.48 -5.93 12.60
N GLN A 322 13.15 -4.72 13.06
CA GLN A 322 14.11 -3.75 13.56
C GLN A 322 14.96 -4.26 14.75
N SER A 323 14.40 -5.15 15.57
CA SER A 323 15.08 -5.76 16.73
C SER A 323 16.35 -6.53 16.33
N GLN A 324 16.39 -7.07 15.10
CA GLN A 324 17.53 -7.82 14.57
C GLN A 324 18.71 -6.92 14.17
N PHE A 325 18.49 -5.61 14.01
CA PHE A 325 19.47 -4.68 13.43
C PHE A 325 19.69 -3.42 14.28
N ASN A 326 19.20 -3.38 15.52
CA ASN A 326 19.27 -2.20 16.40
C ASN A 326 18.72 -0.93 15.72
N ARG A 327 17.57 -1.07 15.06
CA ARG A 327 16.85 0.00 14.35
C ARG A 327 15.55 0.35 15.09
N LYS A 328 14.89 1.42 14.64
CA LYS A 328 13.54 1.82 15.08
C LYS A 328 12.46 1.56 14.03
N SER A 329 12.85 1.09 12.86
CA SER A 329 11.98 0.79 11.75
C SER A 329 12.49 -0.44 11.01
N ASP A 330 11.54 -1.29 10.62
CA ASP A 330 11.84 -2.52 9.90
C ASP A 330 12.40 -2.23 8.50
N ILE A 331 13.07 -3.24 7.93
CA ILE A 331 13.46 -3.25 6.52
C ILE A 331 12.54 -4.23 5.79
N TYR A 332 12.03 -3.82 4.64
CA TYR A 332 11.11 -4.60 3.83
C TYR A 332 11.77 -4.97 2.50
N ILE A 333 11.53 -6.18 2.01
CA ILE A 333 11.88 -6.58 0.65
C ILE A 333 10.63 -7.10 -0.04
N SER A 334 10.28 -6.51 -1.18
CA SER A 334 9.27 -7.06 -2.10
C SER A 334 9.97 -7.69 -3.28
N VAL A 335 9.63 -8.94 -3.62
CA VAL A 335 10.16 -9.64 -4.78
C VAL A 335 9.01 -10.00 -5.71
N VAL A 336 9.12 -9.59 -6.97
CA VAL A 336 8.27 -9.98 -8.10
C VAL A 336 9.15 -10.32 -9.29
N SER A 337 8.62 -10.95 -10.33
CA SER A 337 9.42 -11.47 -11.44
C SER A 337 8.61 -11.58 -12.72
N TYR A 338 9.20 -12.17 -13.75
CA TYR A 338 8.51 -12.64 -14.95
C TYR A 338 7.20 -13.40 -14.66
N GLY A 339 7.08 -14.07 -13.51
CA GLY A 339 5.85 -14.73 -13.07
C GLY A 339 4.64 -13.78 -12.90
N HIS A 340 4.86 -12.47 -12.84
CA HIS A 340 3.83 -11.42 -12.78
C HIS A 340 3.82 -10.54 -14.03
N SER A 341 4.54 -10.91 -15.10
CA SER A 341 4.66 -10.12 -16.33
C SER A 341 5.26 -8.72 -16.12
N VAL A 342 6.18 -8.60 -15.15
CA VAL A 342 6.87 -7.33 -14.83
C VAL A 342 8.36 -7.32 -15.19
N ALA A 343 8.90 -8.44 -15.65
CA ALA A 343 10.28 -8.59 -16.10
C ALA A 343 10.39 -9.65 -17.19
N SER A 344 11.47 -9.62 -17.97
CA SER A 344 11.79 -10.68 -18.93
C SER A 344 12.00 -12.03 -18.25
N ASP A 345 11.81 -13.12 -19.01
CA ASP A 345 11.87 -14.50 -18.50
C ASP A 345 13.15 -14.80 -17.69
N GLY A 346 12.98 -15.45 -16.55
CA GLY A 346 14.07 -15.76 -15.61
C GLY A 346 14.61 -14.57 -14.79
N LEU A 347 14.05 -13.36 -14.95
CA LEU A 347 14.51 -12.17 -14.23
C LEU A 347 13.52 -11.72 -13.14
N TYR A 348 14.08 -11.09 -12.12
CA TYR A 348 13.40 -10.70 -10.89
C TYR A 348 13.65 -9.22 -10.59
N ILE A 349 12.65 -8.60 -9.96
CA ILE A 349 12.72 -7.26 -9.37
C ILE A 349 12.56 -7.44 -7.87
N ALA A 350 13.60 -7.10 -7.12
CA ALA A 350 13.57 -7.06 -5.66
C ALA A 350 13.75 -5.61 -5.19
N THR A 351 12.84 -5.08 -4.38
CA THR A 351 12.95 -3.72 -3.84
C THR A 351 13.13 -3.76 -2.35
N VAL A 352 14.23 -3.18 -1.86
CA VAL A 352 14.52 -3.03 -0.43
C VAL A 352 14.09 -1.63 0.02
N SER A 353 13.27 -1.52 1.05
CA SER A 353 12.79 -0.24 1.57
C SER A 353 12.84 -0.16 3.10
N THR A 354 13.12 1.04 3.63
CA THR A 354 13.01 1.34 5.06
C THR A 354 12.93 2.84 5.32
N THR A 355 12.48 3.23 6.51
CA THR A 355 12.58 4.60 7.00
C THR A 355 14.05 4.95 7.24
N ALA A 356 14.51 6.06 6.70
CA ALA A 356 15.90 6.50 6.86
C ALA A 356 16.11 7.17 8.23
N GLU A 357 16.88 6.53 9.10
CA GLU A 357 17.17 6.95 10.47
C GLU A 357 18.48 7.76 10.57
N THR A 358 19.36 7.65 9.58
CA THR A 358 20.69 8.26 9.56
C THR A 358 20.89 9.22 8.40
N ILE A 359 22.06 9.87 8.34
CA ILE A 359 22.47 10.70 7.20
C ILE A 359 22.99 9.87 6.01
N THR A 360 23.18 8.56 6.17
CA THR A 360 23.66 7.64 5.13
C THR A 360 22.65 6.50 4.89
N PRO A 361 21.49 6.77 4.25
CA PRO A 361 20.40 5.80 4.13
C PRO A 361 20.78 4.51 3.42
N GLU A 362 21.72 4.55 2.48
CA GLU A 362 22.18 3.36 1.74
C GLU A 362 22.84 2.30 2.63
N LYS A 363 23.50 2.71 3.73
CA LYS A 363 24.09 1.76 4.68
C LYS A 363 23.01 1.02 5.49
N GLU A 364 21.84 1.64 5.66
CA GLU A 364 20.76 1.07 6.47
C GLU A 364 20.07 -0.10 5.79
N VAL A 365 20.05 -0.12 4.45
CA VAL A 365 19.46 -1.20 3.65
C VAL A 365 20.43 -2.33 3.32
N GLN A 366 21.70 -2.20 3.72
CA GLN A 366 22.76 -3.16 3.43
C GLN A 366 22.41 -4.59 3.86
N PRO A 367 21.82 -4.86 5.05
CA PRO A 367 21.39 -6.21 5.42
C PRO A 367 20.37 -6.82 4.46
N GLY A 368 19.48 -6.00 3.90
CA GLY A 368 18.52 -6.44 2.90
C GLY A 368 19.19 -6.73 1.55
N LEU A 369 20.16 -5.90 1.14
CA LEU A 369 20.90 -6.08 -0.11
C LEU A 369 21.77 -7.35 -0.09
N GLU A 370 22.37 -7.70 1.05
CA GLU A 370 23.17 -8.91 1.22
C GLU A 370 22.40 -10.20 0.95
N LEU A 371 21.09 -10.21 1.27
CA LEU A 371 20.20 -11.35 0.98
C LEU A 371 19.95 -11.53 -0.53
N LEU A 372 20.19 -10.50 -1.33
CA LEU A 372 19.88 -10.46 -2.76
C LEU A 372 21.10 -10.68 -3.65
N GLU A 373 22.31 -10.73 -3.10
CA GLU A 373 23.53 -10.90 -3.90
C GLU A 373 23.61 -12.30 -4.57
N PRO A 374 24.07 -12.39 -5.84
CA PRO A 374 24.59 -11.29 -6.69
C PRO A 374 23.52 -10.42 -7.38
N ILE A 375 23.64 -9.09 -7.24
CA ILE A 375 22.71 -8.14 -7.87
C ILE A 375 23.22 -7.67 -9.24
N LEU A 376 22.39 -7.74 -10.30
CA LEU A 376 22.76 -7.30 -11.64
C LEU A 376 22.80 -5.77 -11.79
N GLN A 377 21.83 -5.08 -11.19
CA GLN A 377 21.74 -3.62 -11.21
C GLN A 377 20.97 -3.11 -9.98
N LYS A 378 21.36 -1.93 -9.45
CA LYS A 378 20.70 -1.24 -8.33
C LYS A 378 20.25 0.16 -8.75
N PHE A 379 19.06 0.57 -8.33
CA PHE A 379 18.54 1.92 -8.50
C PHE A 379 18.10 2.46 -7.14
N VAL A 380 18.76 3.53 -6.67
CA VAL A 380 18.58 4.07 -5.33
C VAL A 380 17.74 5.35 -5.37
N THR A 381 16.69 5.41 -4.54
CA THR A 381 15.92 6.63 -4.29
C THR A 381 15.82 6.91 -2.81
N VAL A 382 15.84 8.19 -2.44
CA VAL A 382 15.49 8.66 -1.10
C VAL A 382 14.44 9.75 -1.24
N ASN A 383 13.24 9.50 -0.73
CA ASN A 383 12.10 10.41 -0.80
C ASN A 383 11.79 10.99 0.57
N ASN A 384 11.28 12.22 0.62
CA ASN A 384 10.74 12.80 1.85
C ASN A 384 9.34 12.23 2.10
N LEU A 385 9.03 11.89 3.35
CA LEU A 385 7.66 11.61 3.77
C LEU A 385 6.97 12.91 4.13
N LEU A 386 5.92 13.24 3.38
CA LEU A 386 5.14 14.47 3.53
C LEU A 386 3.74 14.13 4.03
N VAL A 387 3.22 14.96 4.92
CA VAL A 387 1.84 14.89 5.41
C VAL A 387 1.18 16.28 5.36
N PRO A 388 -0.15 16.36 5.19
CA PRO A 388 -0.87 17.63 5.22
C PRO A 388 -0.71 18.37 6.55
N ASN A 389 -0.68 19.71 6.46
CA ASN A 389 -0.72 20.60 7.62
C ASN A 389 -2.13 20.79 8.18
N GLU A 390 -3.16 20.52 7.39
CA GLU A 390 -4.58 20.71 7.73
C GLU A 390 -5.44 19.57 7.18
N ASP A 391 -6.65 19.39 7.74
CA ASP A 391 -7.58 18.34 7.31
C ASP A 391 -8.30 18.64 5.97
N GLY A 392 -8.17 19.86 5.45
CA GLY A 392 -8.81 20.31 4.21
C GLY A 392 -10.27 20.73 4.35
N ARG A 393 -10.92 20.60 5.52
CA ARG A 393 -12.36 20.94 5.66
C ARG A 393 -12.63 22.43 5.54
N LYS A 394 -11.70 23.28 5.96
CA LYS A 394 -11.82 24.74 5.80
C LYS A 394 -11.44 25.20 4.40
N SER A 395 -10.31 24.71 3.87
CA SER A 395 -9.77 25.11 2.57
C SER A 395 -10.42 24.41 1.37
N GLN A 396 -11.13 23.30 1.62
CA GLN A 396 -11.62 22.38 0.60
C GLN A 396 -10.50 21.79 -0.28
N ILE A 397 -9.27 21.72 0.26
CA ILE A 397 -8.10 21.08 -0.35
C ILE A 397 -7.70 19.87 0.49
N PHE A 398 -7.88 18.69 -0.06
CA PHE A 398 -7.64 17.41 0.61
C PHE A 398 -6.36 16.79 0.06
N VAL A 399 -5.30 16.84 0.87
CA VAL A 399 -3.97 16.34 0.48
C VAL A 399 -3.73 14.96 1.06
N SER A 400 -3.26 14.02 0.24
CA SER A 400 -2.84 12.69 0.68
C SER A 400 -1.46 12.71 1.35
N ARG A 401 -1.13 11.63 2.06
CA ARG A 401 0.19 11.40 2.65
C ARG A 401 1.10 10.70 1.62
N SER A 402 2.40 10.99 1.67
CA SER A 402 3.39 10.21 0.90
C SER A 402 3.35 8.72 1.25
N TYR A 403 3.72 7.87 0.29
CA TYR A 403 3.83 6.42 0.52
C TYR A 403 5.01 6.10 1.44
N ASP A 404 4.75 5.33 2.49
CA ASP A 404 5.73 4.92 3.50
C ASP A 404 6.66 3.77 3.03
N GLY A 405 7.52 3.32 3.93
CA GLY A 405 8.48 2.25 3.66
C GLY A 405 7.91 0.84 3.65
N ALA A 406 6.65 0.64 4.05
CA ALA A 406 6.03 -0.68 4.11
C ALA A 406 5.74 -1.21 2.70
N ASN A 407 5.86 -2.52 2.51
CA ASN A 407 5.62 -3.20 1.21
C ASN A 407 4.21 -3.80 1.10
N HIS A 408 3.24 -3.24 1.83
CA HIS A 408 1.81 -3.53 1.71
C HIS A 408 0.99 -2.23 1.73
N PHE A 409 -0.30 -2.32 1.40
CA PHE A 409 -1.17 -1.15 1.19
C PHE A 409 -2.01 -0.71 2.40
N GLU A 410 -1.91 -1.35 3.56
CA GLU A 410 -2.82 -1.08 4.68
C GLU A 410 -2.81 0.40 5.14
N THR A 411 -1.63 0.99 5.32
CA THR A 411 -1.50 2.42 5.69
C THR A 411 -1.99 3.37 4.60
N ASP A 412 -1.87 2.97 3.34
CA ASP A 412 -2.40 3.74 2.20
C ASP A 412 -3.92 3.64 2.11
N CYS A 413 -4.49 2.49 2.49
CA CYS A 413 -5.94 2.29 2.60
C CYS A 413 -6.53 3.13 3.76
N GLU A 414 -5.84 3.18 4.90
CA GLU A 414 -6.21 4.07 6.02
C GLU A 414 -6.25 5.55 5.57
N ASP A 415 -5.27 5.99 4.78
CA ASP A 415 -5.22 7.36 4.24
C ASP A 415 -6.35 7.63 3.23
N ILE A 416 -6.70 6.66 2.37
CA ILE A 416 -7.86 6.75 1.47
C ILE A 416 -9.16 6.91 2.27
N LYS A 417 -9.35 6.13 3.34
CA LYS A 417 -10.53 6.21 4.20
C LYS A 417 -10.61 7.55 4.95
N ASP A 418 -9.49 8.03 5.48
CA ASP A 418 -9.40 9.35 6.12
C ASP A 418 -9.75 10.48 5.14
N LEU A 419 -9.16 10.47 3.94
CA LEU A 419 -9.46 11.43 2.88
C LEU A 419 -10.93 11.39 2.48
N TYR A 420 -11.50 10.20 2.26
CA TYR A 420 -12.91 10.05 1.94
C TYR A 420 -13.80 10.64 3.05
N HIS A 421 -13.47 10.39 4.32
CA HIS A 421 -14.21 10.92 5.45
C HIS A 421 -14.11 12.45 5.57
N ARG A 422 -12.91 13.00 5.38
CA ARG A 422 -12.70 14.46 5.37
C ARG A 422 -13.44 15.15 4.24
N LEU A 423 -13.44 14.53 3.05
CA LEU A 423 -14.05 15.03 1.82
C LEU A 423 -15.58 15.02 1.87
N THR A 424 -16.17 13.92 2.36
CA THR A 424 -17.62 13.66 2.29
C THR A 424 -18.36 13.87 3.61
N GLY A 425 -17.65 13.85 4.74
CA GLY A 425 -18.23 13.80 6.08
C GLY A 425 -18.76 12.41 6.49
N ALA A 426 -18.73 11.41 5.60
CA ALA A 426 -19.25 10.07 5.85
C ALA A 426 -18.13 9.03 6.00
N GLN A 427 -18.40 7.95 6.73
CA GLN A 427 -17.49 6.80 6.74
C GLN A 427 -17.65 6.03 5.43
N LEU A 428 -16.52 5.57 4.86
CA LEU A 428 -16.56 4.70 3.68
C LEU A 428 -17.19 3.36 4.07
N CYS A 429 -18.45 3.16 3.72
CA CYS A 429 -19.20 1.95 4.05
C CYS A 429 -19.60 1.21 2.78
N PHE A 430 -19.10 -0.02 2.64
CA PHE A 430 -19.33 -0.89 1.48
C PHE A 430 -20.81 -1.26 1.26
N LEU A 431 -21.65 -1.20 2.31
CA LEU A 431 -23.10 -1.41 2.22
C LEU A 431 -23.87 -0.19 1.67
N ASN A 432 -23.40 1.03 1.95
CA ASN A 432 -24.10 2.25 1.57
C ASN A 432 -23.91 2.60 0.08
N LEU A 433 -22.81 2.16 -0.51
CA LEU A 433 -22.50 2.45 -1.91
C LEU A 433 -23.31 1.58 -2.89
N LEU A 434 -23.71 0.36 -2.52
CA LEU A 434 -24.68 -0.45 -3.28
C LEU A 434 -26.04 0.25 -3.40
N LYS A 435 -26.48 0.95 -2.35
CA LYS A 435 -27.72 1.75 -2.41
C LYS A 435 -27.57 2.91 -3.39
N ALA A 436 -26.45 3.64 -3.38
CA ALA A 436 -26.23 4.74 -4.31
C ALA A 436 -26.24 4.31 -5.79
N THR A 437 -25.66 3.16 -6.12
CA THR A 437 -25.72 2.58 -7.48
C THR A 437 -27.15 2.18 -7.85
N LEU A 438 -27.92 1.61 -6.91
CA LEU A 438 -29.32 1.25 -7.14
C LEU A 438 -30.22 2.49 -7.27
N THR A 439 -30.01 3.56 -6.49
CA THR A 439 -30.80 4.80 -6.60
C THR A 439 -30.51 5.56 -7.91
N GLN A 440 -29.27 5.46 -8.43
CA GLN A 440 -28.93 6.02 -9.75
C GLN A 440 -29.54 5.21 -10.91
N LEU A 441 -29.70 3.89 -10.74
CA LEU A 441 -30.34 3.02 -11.74
C LEU A 441 -31.88 3.06 -11.65
N SER A 442 -32.45 3.38 -10.48
CA SER A 442 -33.90 3.35 -10.26
C SER A 442 -34.62 4.66 -10.60
N GLY A 443 -33.93 5.79 -10.74
CA GLY A 443 -34.53 7.03 -11.22
C GLY A 443 -35.76 7.52 -10.41
N GLU A 444 -35.88 7.13 -9.15
CA GLU A 444 -37.01 7.51 -8.29
C GLU A 444 -36.58 8.58 -7.29
N ASN A 445 -37.01 9.82 -7.56
CA ASN A 445 -37.20 10.83 -6.54
C ASN A 445 -38.37 10.38 -5.65
N GLU A 446 -38.08 9.82 -4.48
CA GLU A 446 -39.08 9.78 -3.41
C GLU A 446 -38.87 10.97 -2.47
N CYS A 447 -39.72 11.98 -2.67
CA CYS A 447 -40.10 12.94 -1.65
C CYS A 447 -40.66 12.21 -0.41
N VAL A 448 -40.10 12.48 0.77
CA VAL A 448 -40.69 13.15 1.95
C VAL A 448 -39.65 13.16 3.07
#